data_AF-A0A3N6PCW2-F1
#
_entry.id   AF-A0A3N6PCW2-F1
#
_cell.length_a   1.000
_cell.length_b   1.000
_cell.length_c   1.000
_cell.angle_alpha   90.00
_cell.angle_beta   90.00
_cell.angle_gamma   90.00
#
_symmetry.space_group_name_H-M   'P 1'
#
loop_
_entity.id
_entity.type
_entity.pdbx_description
1 polymer ?
#
loop_
_entity_poly.entity_id
_entity_poly.type
_entity_poly.pdbx_seq_one_letter_code
_entity_poly.pdbx_strand_id
1 'polypeptide(L)'
;MMPVTRLRSRFAGRRTRRAFALLVAAPLGLVALESLAGDALPEAATAALELPYLLFVYLPGAVVGALVLEPLGVPDALAGVPLAAELTLGTVLVAFYYLLAVALVTLVSVARRIAGD
;
A
#
# COMPACT_ATOMS: atom_id res chain seq x y z
N MET A 1 14.12 -37.09 9.56
CA MET A 1 14.76 -35.84 9.10
C MET A 1 13.86 -35.18 8.06
N MET A 2 13.35 -33.98 8.33
CA MET A 2 12.57 -33.24 7.31
C MET A 2 13.54 -32.55 6.33
N PRO A 3 13.29 -32.62 5.01
CA PRO A 3 14.15 -32.01 4.01
C PRO A 3 14.14 -30.47 4.13
N VAL A 4 15.34 -29.89 4.16
CA VAL A 4 15.63 -28.45 4.37
C VAL A 4 14.90 -27.54 3.35
N THR A 5 14.60 -28.06 2.17
CA THR A 5 13.82 -27.40 1.11
C THR A 5 12.37 -27.08 1.51
N ARG A 6 11.72 -27.91 2.34
CA ARG A 6 10.35 -27.63 2.84
C ARG A 6 10.31 -26.53 3.90
N LEU A 7 11.38 -26.33 4.65
CA LEU A 7 11.50 -25.24 5.62
C LEU A 7 11.71 -23.90 4.88
N ARG A 8 12.63 -23.84 3.91
CA ARG A 8 12.90 -22.65 3.10
C ARG A 8 11.66 -22.13 2.37
N SER A 9 10.89 -23.00 1.73
CA SER A 9 9.63 -22.62 1.04
C SER A 9 8.55 -22.10 1.99
N ARG A 10 8.39 -22.69 3.19
CA ARG A 10 7.48 -22.19 4.24
C ARG A 10 7.92 -20.85 4.82
N PHE A 11 9.22 -20.62 5.01
CA PHE A 11 9.73 -19.33 5.49
C PHE A 11 9.63 -18.24 4.43
N ALA A 12 9.90 -18.56 3.16
CA ALA A 12 9.69 -17.64 2.05
C ALA A 12 8.21 -17.25 1.93
N GLY A 13 7.30 -18.23 2.01
CA GLY A 13 5.85 -17.96 2.01
C GLY A 13 5.39 -17.09 3.18
N ARG A 14 5.96 -17.26 4.38
CA ARG A 14 5.65 -16.41 5.54
C ARG A 14 6.21 -14.99 5.43
N ARG A 15 7.43 -14.83 4.91
CA ARG A 15 8.01 -13.48 4.66
C ARG A 15 7.22 -12.74 3.59
N THR A 16 6.87 -13.39 2.48
CA THR A 16 6.06 -12.77 1.43
C THR A 16 4.66 -12.39 1.94
N ARG A 17 4.01 -13.24 2.74
CA ARG A 17 2.72 -12.89 3.37
C ARG A 17 2.83 -11.73 4.37
N ARG A 18 3.91 -11.66 5.15
CA ARG A 18 4.15 -10.54 6.08
C ARG A 18 4.44 -9.26 5.33
N ALA A 19 5.26 -9.31 4.29
CA ALA A 19 5.52 -8.16 3.42
C ALA A 19 4.22 -7.68 2.76
N PHE A 20 3.40 -8.61 2.24
CA PHE A 20 2.06 -8.32 1.71
C PHE A 20 1.18 -7.63 2.75
N ALA A 21 1.06 -8.22 3.94
CA ALA A 21 0.24 -7.67 5.01
C ALA A 21 0.72 -6.29 5.44
N LEU A 22 2.04 -6.07 5.54
CA LEU A 22 2.62 -4.77 5.86
C LEU A 22 2.36 -3.74 4.76
N LEU A 23 2.52 -4.13 3.49
CA LEU A 23 2.32 -3.23 2.35
C LEU A 23 0.88 -2.69 2.28
N VAL A 24 -0.10 -3.52 2.65
CA VAL A 24 -1.52 -3.14 2.66
C VAL A 24 -1.92 -2.49 3.99
N ALA A 25 -1.43 -2.99 5.13
CA ALA A 25 -1.83 -2.51 6.45
C ALA A 25 -1.13 -1.20 6.84
N ALA A 26 0.08 -0.92 6.37
CA ALA A 26 0.79 0.32 6.67
C ALA A 26 0.03 1.57 6.19
N PRO A 27 -0.37 1.69 4.90
CA PRO A 27 -1.15 2.85 4.43
C PRO A 27 -2.51 2.95 5.14
N LEU A 28 -3.19 1.83 5.38
CA LEU A 28 -4.45 1.83 6.15
C LEU A 28 -4.26 2.29 7.60
N GLY A 29 -3.17 1.85 8.24
CA GLY A 29 -2.83 2.24 9.60
C GLY A 29 -2.47 3.71 9.70
N LEU A 30 -1.81 4.27 8.69
CA LEU A 30 -1.54 5.71 8.59
C LEU A 30 -2.87 6.47 8.50
N VAL A 31 -3.71 6.18 7.51
CA VAL A 31 -5.01 6.86 7.33
C VAL A 31 -5.87 6.78 8.60
N ALA A 32 -5.94 5.61 9.24
CA ALA A 32 -6.68 5.45 10.49
C ALA A 32 -6.07 6.28 11.64
N LEU A 33 -4.74 6.39 11.72
CA LEU A 33 -4.06 7.19 12.72
C LEU A 33 -4.36 8.69 12.55
N GLU A 34 -4.40 9.19 11.31
CA GLU A 34 -4.79 10.58 11.03
C GLU A 34 -6.27 10.82 11.37
N SER A 35 -7.17 9.90 10.99
CA SER A 35 -8.59 10.03 11.35
C SER A 35 -8.85 9.99 12.87
N LEU A 36 -8.04 9.25 13.63
CA LEU A 36 -8.25 9.07 15.07
C LEU A 36 -7.47 10.05 15.95
N ALA A 37 -6.32 10.53 15.48
CA ALA A 37 -5.36 11.27 16.29
C ALA A 37 -4.77 12.51 15.60
N GLY A 38 -5.27 12.92 14.43
CA GLY A 38 -4.71 13.99 13.59
C GLY A 38 -4.32 15.26 14.37
N ASP A 39 -5.24 15.84 15.13
CA ASP A 39 -4.99 17.06 15.91
C ASP A 39 -4.31 16.81 17.27
N ALA A 40 -4.18 15.55 17.68
CA ALA A 40 -3.68 15.15 18.99
C ALA A 40 -2.24 14.59 18.96
N LEU A 41 -1.64 14.46 17.77
CA LEU A 41 -0.27 13.97 17.62
C LEU A 41 0.75 15.07 18.00
N PRO A 42 1.73 14.77 18.86
CA PRO A 42 2.83 15.68 19.13
C PRO A 42 3.61 16.00 17.85
N GLU A 43 4.14 17.22 17.71
CA GLU A 43 4.93 17.64 16.53
C GLU A 43 6.05 16.65 16.17
N ALA A 44 6.73 16.08 17.16
CA ALA A 44 7.78 15.08 16.94
C ALA A 44 7.25 13.78 16.31
N ALA A 45 6.02 13.38 16.63
CA ALA A 45 5.37 12.22 16.03
C ALA A 45 4.92 12.54 14.59
N THR A 46 4.38 13.74 14.36
CA THR A 46 3.99 14.21 13.04
C THR A 46 5.19 14.25 12.08
N ALA A 47 6.32 14.81 12.52
CA ALA A 47 7.56 14.84 11.74
C ALA A 47 8.10 13.43 11.43
N ALA A 48 7.99 12.48 12.36
CA ALA A 48 8.38 11.09 12.13
C ALA A 48 7.45 10.37 11.14
N LEU A 49 6.20 10.81 11.03
CA LEU A 49 5.18 10.24 10.17
C LEU A 49 5.17 10.84 8.76
N GLU A 50 5.75 12.02 8.54
CA GLU A 50 5.81 12.67 7.22
C GLU A 50 6.34 11.76 6.13
N LEU A 51 7.49 11.10 6.38
CA LEU A 51 8.16 10.27 5.39
C LEU A 51 7.36 8.98 5.07
N PRO A 52 6.81 8.26 6.08
CA PRO A 52 5.80 7.23 5.85
C PRO A 52 4.60 7.73 5.04
N TYR A 53 4.01 8.87 5.38
CA TYR A 53 2.88 9.44 4.66
C TYR A 53 3.21 9.75 3.20
N LEU A 54 4.38 10.34 2.96
CA LEU A 54 4.88 10.64 1.62
C LEU A 54 4.94 9.36 0.77
N LEU A 55 5.55 8.30 1.29
CA LEU A 55 5.76 7.06 0.55
C LEU A 55 4.49 6.22 0.41
N PHE A 56 3.64 6.20 1.45
CA PHE A 56 2.52 5.28 1.55
C PHE A 56 1.16 5.87 1.17
N VAL A 57 1.03 7.18 1.16
CA VAL A 57 -0.25 7.87 0.94
C VAL A 57 -0.11 8.87 -0.21
N TYR A 58 0.79 9.85 -0.08
CA TYR A 58 0.87 10.95 -1.04
C TYR A 58 1.40 10.52 -2.40
N LEU A 59 2.53 9.81 -2.47
CA LEU A 59 3.13 9.41 -3.74
C LEU A 59 2.24 8.43 -4.54
N PRO A 60 1.69 7.36 -3.95
CA PRO A 60 0.74 6.49 -4.65
C PRO A 60 -0.53 7.23 -5.06
N GLY A 61 -1.06 8.08 -4.18
CA GLY A 61 -2.24 8.91 -4.46
C GLY A 61 -2.01 9.84 -5.65
N ALA A 62 -0.84 10.51 -5.70
CA ALA A 62 -0.45 11.37 -6.80
C ALA A 62 -0.26 10.59 -8.12
N VAL A 63 0.37 9.41 -8.06
CA VAL A 63 0.55 8.55 -9.24
C VAL A 63 -0.78 8.09 -9.81
N VAL A 64 -1.70 7.59 -8.98
CA VAL A 64 -3.03 7.18 -9.44
C VAL A 64 -3.86 8.39 -9.84
N GLY A 65 -3.72 9.51 -9.12
CA GLY A 65 -4.32 10.79 -9.46
C GLY A 65 -4.00 11.21 -10.89
N ALA A 66 -2.72 11.40 -11.19
CA ALA A 66 -2.26 11.87 -12.49
C ALA A 66 -2.48 10.86 -13.63
N LEU A 67 -2.35 9.56 -13.37
CA LEU A 67 -2.39 8.54 -14.42
C LEU A 67 -3.78 7.93 -14.66
N VAL A 68 -4.68 8.02 -13.68
CA VAL A 68 -5.99 7.35 -13.74
C VAL A 68 -7.12 8.33 -13.48
N LEU A 69 -7.08 9.09 -12.39
CA LEU A 69 -8.22 9.91 -11.97
C LEU A 69 -8.38 11.18 -12.81
N GLU A 70 -7.29 11.91 -13.05
CA GLU A 70 -7.28 13.13 -13.87
C GLU A 70 -7.76 12.87 -15.31
N PRO A 71 -7.27 11.85 -16.04
CA PRO A 71 -7.78 11.51 -17.37
C PRO A 71 -9.28 11.17 -17.40
N LEU A 72 -9.84 10.74 -16.27
CA LEU A 72 -11.25 10.38 -16.12
C LEU A 72 -12.11 11.54 -15.62
N GLY A 73 -11.54 12.72 -15.35
CA GLY A 73 -12.27 13.88 -14.81
C GLY A 73 -12.83 13.65 -13.40
N VAL A 74 -12.31 12.68 -12.67
CA VAL A 74 -12.77 12.31 -11.32
C VAL A 74 -12.53 13.42 -10.29
N PRO A 75 -11.41 14.16 -10.30
CA PRO A 75 -11.19 15.26 -9.35
C PRO A 75 -12.29 16.33 -9.42
N ASP A 76 -12.73 16.70 -10.63
CA ASP A 76 -13.78 17.70 -10.84
C ASP A 76 -15.14 17.22 -10.34
N ALA A 77 -15.43 15.91 -10.48
CA ALA A 77 -16.65 15.30 -9.96
C ALA A 77 -16.68 15.21 -8.43
N LEU A 78 -15.52 15.16 -7.78
CA LEU A 78 -15.38 15.01 -6.33
C LEU A 78 -15.15 16.34 -5.59
N ALA A 79 -14.87 17.43 -6.31
CA ALA A 79 -14.51 18.74 -5.75
C ALA A 79 -15.54 19.33 -4.76
N GLY A 80 -16.80 18.87 -4.78
CA GLY A 80 -17.87 19.33 -3.89
C GLY A 80 -18.24 18.37 -2.75
N VAL A 81 -17.63 17.19 -2.66
CA VAL A 81 -18.07 16.13 -1.72
C VAL A 81 -16.87 15.57 -0.94
N PRO A 82 -16.53 16.17 0.22
CA PRO A 82 -15.34 15.81 1.01
C PRO A 82 -15.28 14.32 1.38
N LEU A 83 -16.43 13.77 1.80
CA LEU A 83 -16.54 12.35 2.16
C LEU A 83 -16.25 11.43 0.96
N ALA A 84 -16.69 11.82 -0.24
CA ALA A 84 -16.46 11.03 -1.45
C ALA A 84 -14.98 11.11 -1.88
N ALA A 85 -14.33 12.25 -1.68
CA ALA A 85 -12.89 12.39 -1.91
C ALA A 85 -12.07 11.48 -0.99
N GLU A 86 -12.38 11.45 0.32
CA GLU A 86 -11.72 10.56 1.28
C GLU A 86 -11.93 9.08 0.96
N LEU A 87 -13.16 8.67 0.67
CA LEU A 87 -13.47 7.28 0.31
C LEU A 87 -12.80 6.87 -1.00
N THR A 88 -12.72 7.79 -1.97
CA THR A 88 -12.02 7.54 -3.24
C THR A 88 -10.52 7.36 -2.99
N LEU A 89 -9.90 8.24 -2.20
CA LEU A 89 -8.49 8.14 -1.84
C LEU A 89 -8.20 6.79 -1.13
N GLY A 90 -9.00 6.42 -0.14
CA GLY A 90 -8.85 5.16 0.58
C GLY A 90 -9.00 3.94 -0.35
N THR A 91 -10.00 3.95 -1.23
CA THR A 91 -10.23 2.87 -2.20
C THR A 91 -9.08 2.76 -3.20
N VAL A 92 -8.58 3.90 -3.69
CA VAL A 92 -7.44 4.00 -4.59
C VAL A 92 -6.18 3.43 -3.96
N LEU A 93 -5.88 3.80 -2.72
CA LEU A 93 -4.71 3.30 -2.01
C LEU A 93 -4.82 1.78 -1.80
N VAL A 94 -5.96 1.28 -1.32
CA VAL A 94 -6.16 -0.17 -1.15
C VAL A 94 -5.99 -0.92 -2.47
N ALA A 95 -6.59 -0.43 -3.55
CA ALA A 95 -6.48 -1.05 -4.86
C ALA A 95 -5.04 -1.02 -5.38
N PHE A 96 -4.34 0.12 -5.27
CA PHE A 96 -2.95 0.26 -5.67
C PHE A 96 -2.05 -0.73 -4.93
N TYR A 97 -2.15 -0.79 -3.60
CA TYR A 97 -1.31 -1.68 -2.80
C TYR A 97 -1.65 -3.15 -3.00
N TYR A 98 -2.92 -3.48 -3.23
CA TYR A 98 -3.32 -4.83 -3.60
C TYR A 98 -2.69 -5.24 -4.94
N LEU A 99 -2.81 -4.42 -5.98
CA LEU A 99 -2.24 -4.69 -7.29
C LEU A 99 -0.72 -4.76 -7.26
N LEU A 100 -0.07 -3.84 -6.55
CA LEU A 100 1.38 -3.85 -6.36
C LEU A 100 1.83 -5.14 -5.67
N ALA A 101 1.10 -5.59 -4.65
CA ALA A 101 1.43 -6.81 -3.95
C ALA A 101 1.21 -8.07 -4.82
N VAL A 102 0.14 -8.12 -5.63
CA VAL A 102 -0.08 -9.17 -6.63
C VAL A 102 1.04 -9.17 -7.68
N ALA A 103 1.44 -8.00 -8.16
CA ALA A 103 2.53 -7.84 -9.13
C ALA A 103 3.85 -8.36 -8.57
N LEU A 104 4.19 -8.01 -7.31
CA LEU A 104 5.39 -8.50 -6.64
C LEU A 104 5.38 -10.03 -6.46
N VAL A 105 4.24 -10.61 -6.05
CA VAL A 105 4.10 -12.07 -5.93
C VAL A 105 4.27 -12.76 -7.29
N THR A 106 3.70 -12.18 -8.34
CA THR A 106 3.82 -12.68 -9.70
C THR A 106 5.27 -12.60 -10.19
N LEU A 107 5.93 -11.46 -10.02
CA LEU A 107 7.35 -11.26 -10.36
C LEU A 107 8.26 -12.25 -9.65
N VAL A 108 8.07 -12.46 -8.34
CA VAL A 108 8.84 -13.45 -7.56
C VAL A 108 8.60 -14.86 -8.09
N SER A 109 7.36 -15.18 -8.47
CA SER A 109 7.01 -16.50 -9.02
C SER A 109 7.65 -16.73 -10.39
N VAL A 110 7.63 -15.72 -11.27
CA VAL A 110 8.28 -15.74 -12.58
C VAL A 110 9.80 -15.85 -12.43
N ALA A 111 10.41 -15.06 -11.55
CA ALA A 111 11.85 -15.11 -11.31
C ALA A 111 12.33 -16.49 -10.85
N ARG A 112 11.56 -17.17 -9.97
CA ARG A 112 11.86 -18.56 -9.57
C ARG A 112 11.78 -19.56 -10.71
N ARG A 113 10.75 -19.43 -11.57
CA ARG A 113 10.61 -20.29 -12.76
C ARG A 113 11.78 -20.11 -13.74
N ILE A 114 12.24 -18.88 -13.94
CA ILE A 114 13.38 -18.59 -14.83
C ILE A 114 14.70 -19.07 -14.20
N ALA A 115 14.83 -18.98 -12.88
CA ALA A 115 16.02 -19.42 -12.16
C ALA A 115 16.18 -20.95 -12.04
N GLY A 116 15.19 -21.75 -12.47
CA GLY A 116 15.28 -23.21 -12.53
C GLY A 116 15.12 -23.95 -11.20
N ASP A 117 14.40 -23.38 -10.23
CA ASP A 117 13.85 -24.12 -9.07
C ASP A 117 12.63 -24.97 -9.48
#